data_AF-A0A6P2C8T5-F1
#
_entry.id   AF-A0A6P2C8T5-F1
#
_cell.length_a   1.000
_cell.length_b   1.000
_cell.length_c   1.000
_cell.angle_alpha   90.00
_cell.angle_beta   90.00
_cell.angle_gamma   90.00
#
_symmetry.space_group_name_H-M   'P 1'
#
loop_
_entity.id
_entity.type
_entity.pdbx_description
1 polymer ?
#
loop_
_entity_poly.entity_id
_entity_poly.type
_entity_poly.pdbx_seq_one_letter_code
_entity_poly.pdbx_strand_id
1 'polypeptide(L)'
;MRIDQPDEDGGRADDADTPDAPDAEGAAGSRLGDRERAVPAASGASADSADSGGEHEAYRARVDAVFRAHAIDQAYDRVREIERGIVTPAMKRIEAEDPERRLAGLEHSLKGKDRLTEKVDNWMSAQANLTAADAIRLVKDAIRYTFLYEETAYSAGVQADCDRLESSGFRPVDRQNSWEDDQYKGINGRWREPESGMLFEVQFHTQESLDAKELTHSAYERIRDTKTPPDEVRRLKEYQRDVCAGITIPPGATEIPDYNHLQGT
;
A
#
# COMPACT_ATOMS: atom_id res chain seq x y z
N MET A 1 48.66 4.73 4.47
CA MET A 1 48.03 5.37 5.63
C MET A 1 46.53 5.15 5.46
N ARG A 2 45.92 4.38 6.35
CA ARG A 2 44.50 4.01 6.32
C ARG A 2 43.67 5.27 6.51
N ILE A 3 42.66 5.46 5.68
CA ILE A 3 41.60 6.42 5.91
C ILE A 3 40.39 5.57 6.25
N ASP A 4 40.00 5.61 7.52
CA ASP A 4 38.76 5.07 8.04
C ASP A 4 37.59 5.75 7.31
N GLN A 5 36.71 4.97 6.70
CA GLN A 5 35.35 5.40 6.40
C GLN A 5 34.47 5.06 7.60
N PRO A 6 33.64 5.99 8.09
CA PRO A 6 32.64 5.66 9.09
C PRO A 6 31.53 4.82 8.46
N ASP A 7 31.08 3.84 9.22
CA ASP A 7 29.92 2.99 8.93
C ASP A 7 28.68 3.87 8.72
N GLU A 8 28.22 3.99 7.47
CA GLU A 8 26.88 4.49 7.18
C GLU A 8 25.90 3.33 7.37
N ASP A 9 25.20 3.39 8.49
CA ASP A 9 24.00 2.61 8.80
C ASP A 9 23.01 2.75 7.63
N GLY A 10 22.90 1.67 6.84
CA GLY A 10 22.07 1.60 5.65
C GLY A 10 20.61 1.78 6.02
N GLY A 11 20.13 3.02 5.92
CA GLY A 11 18.72 3.36 5.98
C GLY A 11 17.95 2.49 5.00
N ARG A 12 17.14 1.59 5.55
CA ARG A 12 16.26 0.68 4.85
C ARG A 12 15.34 1.50 3.95
N ALA A 13 15.51 1.39 2.63
CA ALA A 13 14.56 1.94 1.68
C ALA A 13 13.24 1.19 1.87
N ASP A 14 12.24 1.86 2.44
CA ASP A 14 10.89 1.35 2.59
C ASP A 14 10.21 1.37 1.22
N ASP A 15 9.55 0.30 0.82
CA ASP A 15 8.99 0.17 -0.53
C ASP A 15 7.66 0.93 -0.71
N ALA A 16 7.60 1.72 -1.80
CA ALA A 16 6.44 2.37 -2.43
C ALA A 16 5.07 2.16 -1.75
N ASP A 17 4.51 3.24 -1.22
CA ASP A 17 3.14 3.30 -0.74
C ASP A 17 2.16 3.41 -1.92
N THR A 18 1.53 2.29 -2.31
CA THR A 18 0.34 2.36 -3.18
C THR A 18 -0.82 2.87 -2.31
N PRO A 19 -1.57 3.91 -2.71
CA PRO A 19 -2.65 4.44 -1.90
C PRO A 19 -3.77 3.42 -1.75
N ASP A 20 -3.98 3.02 -0.51
CA ASP A 20 -5.15 2.27 -0.08
C ASP A 20 -6.22 3.22 0.43
N ALA A 21 -6.36 4.40 -0.17
CA ALA A 21 -7.34 5.37 0.32
C ALA A 21 -8.77 4.81 0.13
N PRO A 22 -9.62 4.82 1.17
CA PRO A 22 -11.05 4.64 0.98
C PRO A 22 -11.59 5.78 0.11
N ASP A 23 -12.34 5.45 -0.94
CA ASP A 23 -13.02 6.44 -1.78
C ASP A 23 -13.99 7.25 -0.92
N ALA A 24 -13.71 8.55 -0.77
CA ALA A 24 -14.59 9.49 -0.08
C ALA A 24 -15.41 10.26 -1.09
N GLU A 25 -16.57 9.72 -1.50
CA GLU A 25 -17.61 10.51 -2.16
C GLU A 25 -18.77 10.84 -1.20
N GLY A 26 -18.94 12.14 -0.96
CA GLY A 26 -20.27 12.77 -0.91
C GLY A 26 -20.98 12.93 0.45
N ALA A 27 -20.81 14.09 1.10
CA ALA A 27 -21.93 14.85 1.68
C ALA A 27 -21.50 16.28 2.07
N ALA A 28 -21.81 17.25 1.21
CA ALA A 28 -21.86 18.66 1.57
C ALA A 28 -23.31 19.04 1.92
N GLY A 29 -23.52 19.61 3.10
CA GLY A 29 -24.80 20.18 3.54
C GLY A 29 -24.56 21.31 4.52
N SER A 30 -24.95 22.53 4.14
CA SER A 30 -24.61 23.79 4.82
C SER A 30 -25.83 24.40 5.56
N ARG A 31 -25.58 24.84 6.80
CA ARG A 31 -25.99 26.11 7.47
C ARG A 31 -27.37 26.31 8.18
N LEU A 32 -27.22 26.77 9.43
CA LEU A 32 -27.73 28.00 10.11
C LEU A 32 -28.97 27.98 11.04
N GLY A 33 -28.78 28.60 12.23
CA GLY A 33 -29.77 29.28 13.12
C GLY A 33 -30.43 28.39 14.19
N ASP A 34 -30.62 28.76 15.47
CA ASP A 34 -30.79 30.07 16.11
C ASP A 34 -30.53 30.05 17.64
N ARG A 35 -30.43 31.26 18.25
CA ARG A 35 -30.34 31.61 19.69
C ARG A 35 -31.65 31.26 20.45
N GLU A 36 -31.86 31.26 21.78
CA GLU A 36 -31.24 31.80 23.00
C GLU A 36 -32.06 31.26 24.21
N ARG A 37 -31.43 31.05 25.40
CA ARG A 37 -31.89 31.50 26.77
C ARG A 37 -31.34 30.62 27.91
N ALA A 38 -30.62 31.28 28.81
CA ALA A 38 -30.33 30.87 30.20
C ALA A 38 -31.50 31.31 31.13
N VAL A 39 -31.71 30.95 32.40
CA VAL A 39 -31.01 30.42 33.62
C VAL A 39 -32.18 29.99 34.60
N PRO A 40 -32.03 29.54 35.88
CA PRO A 40 -30.86 29.16 36.68
C PRO A 40 -30.99 27.84 37.50
N ALA A 41 -29.91 27.59 38.25
CA ALA A 41 -29.55 26.41 39.03
C ALA A 41 -30.39 26.10 40.29
N ALA A 42 -30.33 24.83 40.70
CA ALA A 42 -30.36 24.44 42.11
C ALA A 42 -29.39 23.27 42.36
N SER A 43 -28.64 23.46 43.44
CA SER A 43 -27.51 22.69 43.97
C SER A 43 -27.85 21.32 44.52
N GLY A 44 -26.95 20.36 44.30
CA GLY A 44 -26.86 19.10 45.03
C GLY A 44 -25.53 18.41 44.72
N ALA A 45 -24.48 18.81 45.42
CA ALA A 45 -23.16 18.21 45.29
C ALA A 45 -23.15 16.80 45.90
N SER A 46 -22.80 15.80 45.09
CA SER A 46 -22.03 14.64 45.54
C SER A 46 -20.71 14.66 44.76
N ALA A 47 -19.65 15.12 45.40
CA ALA A 47 -18.36 15.42 44.78
C ALA A 47 -17.43 14.20 44.64
N ASP A 48 -17.98 12.98 44.48
CA ASP A 48 -17.19 11.74 44.30
C ASP A 48 -17.48 10.99 42.99
N SER A 49 -18.40 11.48 42.14
CA SER A 49 -18.82 10.74 40.93
C SER A 49 -18.15 11.18 39.63
N ALA A 50 -17.52 12.36 39.58
CA ALA A 50 -16.93 12.89 38.35
C ALA A 50 -15.52 12.33 38.06
N ASP A 51 -14.75 12.02 39.10
CA ASP A 51 -13.38 11.50 39.00
C ASP A 51 -13.37 10.03 38.52
N SER A 52 -14.30 9.22 39.05
CA SER A 52 -14.47 7.80 38.69
C SER A 52 -14.87 7.57 37.23
N GLY A 53 -15.57 8.52 36.60
CA GLY A 53 -15.99 8.42 35.20
C GLY A 53 -14.83 8.59 34.22
N GLY A 54 -13.94 9.54 34.48
CA GLY A 54 -12.74 9.78 33.68
C GLY A 54 -11.72 8.64 33.81
N GLU A 55 -11.54 8.10 35.03
CA GLU A 55 -10.65 6.95 35.25
C GLU A 55 -11.17 5.67 34.58
N HIS A 56 -12.48 5.43 34.61
CA HIS A 56 -13.10 4.27 33.97
C HIS A 56 -13.03 4.36 32.44
N GLU A 57 -13.25 5.55 31.86
CA GLU A 57 -13.11 5.79 30.42
C GLU A 57 -11.65 5.63 29.96
N ALA A 58 -10.70 6.18 30.72
CA ALA A 58 -9.27 6.03 30.45
C ALA A 58 -8.78 4.57 30.61
N TYR A 59 -9.35 3.81 31.56
CA TYR A 59 -9.08 2.38 31.68
C TYR A 59 -9.60 1.60 30.47
N ARG A 60 -10.87 1.85 30.08
CA ARG A 60 -11.48 1.21 28.91
C ARG A 60 -10.69 1.51 27.64
N ALA A 61 -10.31 2.76 27.41
CA ALA A 61 -9.51 3.16 26.24
C ALA A 61 -8.16 2.41 26.19
N ARG A 62 -7.49 2.23 27.35
CA ARG A 62 -6.25 1.45 27.42
C ARG A 62 -6.47 -0.03 27.10
N VAL A 63 -7.53 -0.62 27.65
CA VAL A 63 -7.88 -2.03 27.36
C VAL A 63 -8.21 -2.22 25.88
N ASP A 64 -9.02 -1.34 25.30
CA ASP A 64 -9.38 -1.37 23.88
C ASP A 64 -8.13 -1.20 22.99
N ALA A 65 -7.18 -0.34 23.36
CA ALA A 65 -5.91 -0.19 22.66
C ALA A 65 -5.05 -1.46 22.69
N VAL A 66 -4.99 -2.17 23.83
CA VAL A 66 -4.27 -3.44 23.95
C VAL A 66 -4.91 -4.53 23.09
N PHE A 67 -6.24 -4.66 23.12
CA PHE A 67 -6.95 -5.60 22.25
C PHE A 67 -6.77 -5.29 20.77
N ARG A 68 -6.81 -4.00 20.40
CA ARG A 68 -6.54 -3.55 19.04
C ARG A 68 -5.13 -3.95 18.59
N ALA A 69 -4.11 -3.62 19.37
CA ALA A 69 -2.72 -3.96 19.06
C ALA A 69 -2.54 -5.49 18.88
N HIS A 70 -3.14 -6.28 19.77
CA HIS A 70 -3.10 -7.74 19.65
C HIS A 70 -3.81 -8.26 18.38
N ALA A 71 -4.95 -7.67 18.01
CA ALA A 71 -5.67 -8.04 16.79
C ALA A 71 -4.88 -7.70 15.52
N ILE A 72 -4.16 -6.57 15.51
CA ILE A 72 -3.27 -6.20 14.41
C ILE A 72 -2.08 -7.16 14.32
N ASP A 73 -1.48 -7.54 15.46
CA ASP A 73 -0.41 -8.53 15.50
C ASP A 73 -0.83 -9.86 14.88
N GLN A 74 -1.99 -10.38 15.28
CA GLN A 74 -2.56 -11.60 14.68
C GLN A 74 -2.85 -11.45 13.19
N ALA A 75 -3.31 -10.27 12.76
CA ALA A 75 -3.55 -9.98 11.35
C ALA A 75 -2.23 -9.99 10.56
N TYR A 76 -1.17 -9.36 11.09
CA TYR A 76 0.16 -9.34 10.50
C TYR A 76 0.75 -10.76 10.37
N ASP A 77 0.64 -11.57 11.42
CA ASP A 77 1.13 -12.95 11.39
C ASP A 77 0.43 -13.77 10.30
N ARG A 78 -0.89 -13.59 10.10
CA ARG A 78 -1.61 -14.22 8.99
C ARG A 78 -1.11 -13.77 7.61
N VAL A 79 -0.85 -12.48 7.41
CA VAL A 79 -0.26 -11.98 6.14
C VAL A 79 1.09 -12.66 5.89
N ARG A 80 1.93 -12.73 6.92
CA ARG A 80 3.24 -13.37 6.83
C ARG A 80 3.14 -14.88 6.52
N GLU A 81 2.18 -15.58 7.10
CA GLU A 81 1.93 -16.99 6.79
C GLU A 81 1.49 -17.19 5.34
N ILE A 82 0.59 -16.34 4.83
CA ILE A 82 0.12 -16.36 3.44
C ILE A 82 1.26 -16.04 2.47
N GLU A 83 2.04 -14.99 2.75
CA GLU A 83 3.22 -14.60 1.97
C GLU A 83 4.19 -15.78 1.84
N ARG A 84 4.61 -16.36 2.97
CA ARG A 84 5.64 -17.42 2.99
C ARG A 84 5.13 -18.77 2.50
N GLY A 85 3.89 -19.10 2.82
CA GLY A 85 3.31 -20.42 2.59
C GLY A 85 2.66 -20.58 1.22
N ILE A 86 2.14 -19.49 0.65
CA ILE A 86 1.30 -19.53 -0.56
C ILE A 86 1.92 -18.67 -1.66
N VAL A 87 2.06 -17.36 -1.43
CA VAL A 87 2.36 -16.41 -2.50
C VAL A 87 3.82 -16.51 -2.96
N THR A 88 4.81 -16.44 -2.05
CA THR A 88 6.23 -16.56 -2.40
C THR A 88 6.54 -17.88 -3.13
N PRO A 89 6.08 -19.06 -2.64
CA PRO A 89 6.28 -20.30 -3.37
C PRO A 89 5.66 -20.30 -4.76
N ALA A 90 4.50 -19.66 -4.95
CA ALA A 90 3.88 -19.53 -6.27
C ALA A 90 4.69 -18.61 -7.18
N MET A 91 5.13 -17.44 -6.70
CA MET A 91 5.97 -16.53 -7.50
C MET A 91 7.26 -17.20 -7.96
N LYS A 92 7.92 -17.97 -7.08
CA LYS A 92 9.14 -18.72 -7.44
C LYS A 92 8.89 -19.83 -8.45
N ARG A 93 7.73 -20.49 -8.41
CA ARG A 93 7.34 -21.47 -9.44
C ARG A 93 7.12 -20.77 -10.78
N ILE A 94 6.40 -19.65 -10.77
CA ILE A 94 6.15 -18.83 -11.96
C ILE A 94 7.48 -18.36 -12.54
N GLU A 95 8.38 -17.78 -11.74
CA GLU A 95 9.75 -17.43 -12.15
C GLU A 95 10.49 -18.58 -12.85
N ALA A 96 10.44 -19.79 -12.29
CA ALA A 96 11.14 -20.95 -12.84
C ALA A 96 10.60 -21.42 -14.21
N GLU A 97 9.43 -20.97 -14.65
CA GLU A 97 8.87 -21.33 -15.96
C GLU A 97 9.48 -20.54 -17.13
N ASP A 98 10.24 -19.48 -16.85
CA ASP A 98 10.82 -18.61 -17.87
C ASP A 98 12.21 -18.09 -17.44
N PRO A 99 13.31 -18.60 -18.02
CA PRO A 99 14.65 -18.21 -17.63
C PRO A 99 15.07 -16.81 -18.10
N GLU A 100 14.29 -16.14 -18.96
CA GLU A 100 14.62 -14.82 -19.51
C GLU A 100 14.14 -13.66 -18.63
N ARG A 101 13.53 -13.96 -17.48
CA ARG A 101 13.08 -12.99 -16.48
C ARG A 101 13.39 -13.48 -15.08
N ARG A 102 13.30 -12.57 -14.11
CA ARG A 102 13.58 -12.88 -12.70
C ARG A 102 12.73 -12.08 -11.74
N LEU A 103 12.57 -12.57 -10.52
CA LEU A 103 12.09 -11.81 -9.39
C LEU A 103 13.21 -10.90 -8.87
N ALA A 104 12.83 -9.70 -8.45
CA ALA A 104 13.70 -8.73 -7.80
C ALA A 104 13.13 -8.29 -6.45
N GLY A 105 14.02 -7.96 -5.51
CA GLY A 105 13.65 -7.44 -4.19
C GLY A 105 12.82 -8.41 -3.34
N LEU A 106 13.12 -9.71 -3.35
CA LEU A 106 12.32 -10.70 -2.60
C LEU A 106 12.36 -10.47 -1.08
N GLU A 107 13.47 -9.93 -0.57
CA GLU A 107 13.65 -9.50 0.81
C GLU A 107 12.71 -8.36 1.23
N HIS A 108 12.14 -7.67 0.24
CA HIS A 108 11.18 -6.56 0.36
C HIS A 108 9.73 -6.99 0.10
N SER A 109 9.47 -8.29 -0.07
CA SER A 109 8.15 -8.78 -0.51
C SER A 109 7.02 -8.59 0.51
N LEU A 110 7.34 -8.46 1.79
CA LEU A 110 6.37 -8.23 2.87
C LEU A 110 6.59 -6.86 3.47
N LYS A 111 5.52 -6.05 3.52
CA LYS A 111 5.56 -4.73 4.15
C LYS A 111 5.96 -4.86 5.63
N GLY A 112 6.80 -3.92 6.10
CA GLY A 112 7.22 -3.87 7.50
C GLY A 112 6.03 -3.76 8.46
N LYS A 113 6.13 -4.40 9.63
CA LYS A 113 5.05 -4.48 10.63
C LYS A 113 4.52 -3.11 11.04
N ASP A 114 5.39 -2.15 11.29
CA ASP A 114 5.00 -0.81 11.74
C ASP A 114 4.17 -0.10 10.67
N ARG A 115 4.63 -0.14 9.41
CA ARG A 115 3.89 0.44 8.28
C ARG A 115 2.56 -0.26 8.01
N LEU A 116 2.52 -1.60 8.14
CA LEU A 116 1.27 -2.32 7.96
C LEU A 116 0.27 -2.01 9.08
N THR A 117 0.77 -1.83 10.31
CA THR A 117 -0.02 -1.38 11.47
C THR A 117 -0.62 -0.01 11.22
N GLU A 118 0.17 0.97 10.78
CA GLU A 118 -0.29 2.32 10.42
C GLU A 118 -1.43 2.27 9.39
N LYS A 119 -1.29 1.46 8.33
CA LYS A 119 -2.32 1.30 7.30
C LYS A 119 -3.61 0.66 7.84
N VAL A 120 -3.48 -0.39 8.63
CA VAL A 120 -4.63 -1.06 9.25
C VAL A 120 -5.37 -0.10 10.18
N ASP A 121 -4.65 0.69 10.98
CA ASP A 121 -5.26 1.72 11.82
C ASP A 121 -5.93 2.83 11.02
N ASN A 122 -5.35 3.27 9.90
CA ASN A 122 -5.97 4.24 9.01
C ASN A 122 -7.30 3.72 8.44
N TRP A 123 -7.35 2.46 7.99
CA TRP A 123 -8.59 1.83 7.53
C TRP A 123 -9.65 1.73 8.62
N MET A 124 -9.28 1.24 9.81
CA MET A 124 -10.19 1.15 10.95
C MET A 124 -10.69 2.51 11.44
N SER A 125 -9.89 3.57 11.23
CA SER A 125 -10.28 4.94 11.59
C SER A 125 -11.17 5.59 10.54
N ALA A 126 -10.97 5.25 9.27
CA ALA A 126 -11.74 5.79 8.15
C ALA A 126 -13.09 5.11 7.95
N GLN A 127 -13.22 3.83 8.29
CA GLN A 127 -14.47 3.06 8.17
C GLN A 127 -14.87 2.45 9.50
N ALA A 128 -16.04 2.87 10.00
CA ALA A 128 -16.61 2.32 11.22
C ALA A 128 -16.87 0.81 11.07
N ASN A 129 -16.62 0.06 12.15
CA ASN A 129 -16.85 -1.38 12.27
C ASN A 129 -15.91 -2.32 11.49
N LEU A 130 -14.85 -1.82 10.85
CA LEU A 130 -13.81 -2.71 10.36
C LEU A 130 -13.04 -3.33 11.52
N THR A 131 -12.92 -4.65 11.51
CA THR A 131 -11.97 -5.34 12.38
C THR A 131 -10.56 -5.23 11.80
N ALA A 132 -9.51 -5.46 12.61
CA ALA A 132 -8.13 -5.52 12.10
C ALA A 132 -7.97 -6.59 10.99
N ALA A 133 -8.74 -7.68 11.06
CA ALA A 133 -8.73 -8.74 10.05
C ALA A 133 -9.39 -8.31 8.73
N ASP A 134 -10.40 -7.43 8.77
CA ASP A 134 -11.02 -6.88 7.57
C ASP A 134 -10.14 -5.77 6.98
N ALA A 135 -9.67 -4.86 7.82
CA ALA A 135 -8.81 -3.75 7.42
C ALA A 135 -7.52 -4.23 6.74
N ILE A 136 -6.87 -5.28 7.24
CA ILE A 136 -5.63 -5.78 6.62
C ILE A 136 -5.86 -6.35 5.22
N ARG A 137 -7.04 -6.91 4.93
CA ARG A 137 -7.40 -7.42 3.60
C ARG A 137 -7.62 -6.31 2.57
N LEU A 138 -7.81 -5.07 3.04
CA LEU A 138 -7.97 -3.89 2.19
C LEU A 138 -6.62 -3.23 1.86
N VAL A 139 -5.54 -3.60 2.55
CA VAL A 139 -4.19 -3.12 2.24
C VAL A 139 -3.68 -3.84 0.99
N LYS A 140 -3.66 -3.14 -0.15
CA LYS A 140 -3.37 -3.74 -1.46
C LYS A 140 -1.90 -4.16 -1.60
N ASP A 141 -1.00 -3.50 -0.87
CA ASP A 141 0.45 -3.69 -0.96
C ASP A 141 1.07 -4.33 0.27
N ALA A 142 0.28 -5.07 1.07
CA ALA A 142 0.83 -5.80 2.20
C ALA A 142 1.90 -6.82 1.76
N ILE A 143 1.68 -7.44 0.60
CA ILE A 143 2.60 -8.35 -0.08
C ILE A 143 2.83 -7.82 -1.50
N ARG A 144 4.09 -7.77 -1.95
CA ARG A 144 4.46 -7.27 -3.27
C ARG A 144 5.61 -8.07 -3.89
N TYR A 145 5.53 -8.30 -5.19
CA TYR A 145 6.62 -8.88 -5.97
C TYR A 145 6.89 -8.04 -7.21
N THR A 146 8.13 -8.11 -7.69
CA THR A 146 8.55 -7.44 -8.93
C THR A 146 9.16 -8.47 -9.86
N PHE A 147 8.59 -8.62 -11.06
CA PHE A 147 9.22 -9.32 -12.17
C PHE A 147 9.99 -8.34 -13.04
N LEU A 148 11.24 -8.70 -13.33
CA LEU A 148 12.14 -8.01 -14.24
C LEU A 148 12.29 -8.77 -15.54
N TYR A 149 12.05 -8.07 -16.64
CA TYR A 149 12.12 -8.60 -18.00
C TYR A 149 13.18 -7.88 -18.82
N GLU A 150 13.75 -8.59 -19.78
CA GLU A 150 14.41 -7.97 -20.92
C GLU A 150 13.40 -7.22 -21.79
N GLU A 151 13.84 -6.09 -22.37
CA GLU A 151 12.97 -5.19 -23.13
C GLU A 151 12.22 -5.91 -24.26
N THR A 152 12.91 -6.73 -25.03
CA THR A 152 12.32 -7.44 -26.18
C THR A 152 11.34 -8.54 -25.79
N ALA A 153 11.44 -9.06 -24.57
CA ALA A 153 10.59 -10.12 -24.03
C ALA A 153 9.45 -9.57 -23.14
N TYR A 154 9.50 -8.30 -22.75
CA TYR A 154 8.61 -7.69 -21.75
C TYR A 154 7.15 -8.02 -21.99
N SER A 155 6.59 -7.66 -23.15
CA SER A 155 5.15 -7.72 -23.35
C SER A 155 4.60 -9.14 -23.38
N ALA A 156 5.31 -10.06 -24.02
CA ALA A 156 4.95 -11.47 -24.05
C ALA A 156 5.10 -12.10 -22.65
N GLY A 157 6.16 -11.75 -21.93
CA GLY A 157 6.40 -12.22 -20.57
C GLY A 157 5.33 -11.77 -19.58
N VAL A 158 4.92 -10.50 -19.63
CA VAL A 158 3.85 -9.97 -18.76
C VAL A 158 2.53 -10.69 -19.00
N GLN A 159 2.15 -10.91 -20.27
CA GLN A 159 0.93 -11.63 -20.60
C GLN A 159 0.98 -13.07 -20.08
N ALA A 160 2.10 -13.78 -20.36
CA ALA A 160 2.28 -15.15 -19.90
C ALA A 160 2.26 -15.27 -18.37
N ASP A 161 2.83 -14.29 -17.64
CA ASP A 161 2.82 -14.30 -16.18
C ASP A 161 1.47 -13.96 -15.57
N CYS A 162 0.69 -13.09 -16.22
CA CYS A 162 -0.72 -12.93 -15.85
C CYS A 162 -1.48 -14.27 -15.99
N ASP A 163 -1.30 -14.97 -17.11
CA ASP A 163 -1.94 -16.27 -17.34
C ASP A 163 -1.49 -17.34 -16.32
N ARG A 164 -0.21 -17.35 -15.95
CA ARG A 164 0.35 -18.25 -14.92
C ARG A 164 -0.17 -17.94 -13.53
N LEU A 165 -0.35 -16.66 -13.19
CA LEU A 165 -0.94 -16.23 -11.92
C LEU A 165 -2.40 -16.73 -11.83
N GLU A 166 -3.19 -16.54 -12.88
CA GLU A 166 -4.56 -17.07 -12.97
C GLU A 166 -4.60 -18.60 -12.89
N SER A 167 -3.72 -19.27 -13.64
CA SER A 167 -3.61 -20.74 -13.64
C SER A 167 -3.16 -21.30 -12.29
N SER A 168 -2.45 -20.50 -11.49
CA SER A 168 -2.08 -20.82 -10.11
C SER A 168 -3.23 -20.62 -9.11
N GLY A 169 -4.40 -20.17 -9.58
CA GLY A 169 -5.61 -19.99 -8.79
C GLY A 169 -5.80 -18.58 -8.21
N PHE A 170 -4.87 -17.65 -8.47
CA PHE A 170 -5.03 -16.26 -8.03
C PHE A 170 -6.03 -15.53 -8.91
N ARG A 171 -6.80 -14.61 -8.31
CA ARG A 171 -7.82 -13.85 -9.06
C ARG A 171 -7.31 -12.45 -9.38
N PRO A 172 -7.33 -12.01 -10.64
CA PRO A 172 -6.97 -10.63 -10.98
C PRO A 172 -8.04 -9.69 -10.42
N VAL A 173 -7.61 -8.62 -9.76
CA VAL A 173 -8.47 -7.57 -9.22
C VAL A 173 -8.44 -6.36 -10.13
N ASP A 174 -7.25 -5.84 -10.38
CA ASP A 174 -7.02 -4.80 -11.37
C ASP A 174 -5.58 -4.90 -11.93
N ARG A 175 -5.36 -4.25 -13.07
CA ARG A 175 -4.06 -4.05 -13.69
C ARG A 175 -4.03 -2.64 -14.25
N GLN A 176 -2.98 -1.91 -13.90
CA GLN A 176 -2.75 -0.56 -14.36
C GLN A 176 -1.46 -0.52 -15.18
N ASN A 177 -1.56 -0.05 -16.42
CA ASN A 177 -0.46 0.17 -17.34
C ASN A 177 -0.05 1.64 -17.32
N SER A 178 1.21 1.89 -16.95
CA SER A 178 1.79 3.23 -16.85
C SER A 178 2.91 3.46 -17.86
N TRP A 179 3.01 2.68 -18.94
CA TRP A 179 4.04 2.91 -19.95
C TRP A 179 3.88 4.24 -20.70
N GLU A 180 2.68 4.81 -20.74
CA GLU A 180 2.43 6.17 -21.28
C GLU A 180 2.50 7.29 -20.23
N ASP A 181 2.61 6.96 -18.94
CA ASP A 181 2.67 7.94 -17.85
C ASP A 181 4.00 8.72 -17.87
N ASP A 182 4.00 9.99 -17.47
CA ASP A 182 5.17 10.85 -17.53
C ASP A 182 6.07 10.78 -16.28
N GLN A 183 5.61 10.21 -15.17
CA GLN A 183 6.27 10.19 -13.85
C GLN A 183 6.58 8.77 -13.34
N TYR A 184 6.05 7.73 -13.97
CA TYR A 184 6.32 6.33 -13.64
C TYR A 184 6.20 5.43 -14.88
N LYS A 185 7.03 4.39 -14.99
CA LYS A 185 7.00 3.42 -16.09
C LYS A 185 6.92 1.99 -15.56
N GLY A 186 5.99 1.19 -16.05
CA GLY A 186 5.78 -0.19 -15.63
C GLY A 186 4.30 -0.56 -15.62
N ILE A 187 4.01 -1.82 -15.27
CA ILE A 187 2.65 -2.32 -15.07
C ILE A 187 2.52 -2.83 -13.65
N ASN A 188 1.43 -2.47 -12.98
CA ASN A 188 1.09 -2.97 -11.65
C ASN A 188 -0.20 -3.77 -11.71
N GLY A 189 -0.16 -5.04 -11.30
CA GLY A 189 -1.33 -5.89 -11.14
C GLY A 189 -1.65 -6.14 -9.67
N ARG A 190 -2.90 -6.00 -9.26
CA ARG A 190 -3.38 -6.49 -7.97
C ARG A 190 -4.11 -7.81 -8.13
N TRP A 191 -3.79 -8.73 -7.25
CA TRP A 191 -4.23 -10.11 -7.26
C TRP A 191 -4.80 -10.49 -5.90
N ARG A 192 -5.74 -11.44 -5.90
CA ARG A 192 -6.36 -11.95 -4.68
C ARG A 192 -6.05 -13.43 -4.50
N GLU A 193 -5.54 -13.77 -3.33
CA GLU A 193 -5.49 -15.15 -2.86
C GLU A 193 -6.91 -15.60 -2.46
N PRO A 194 -7.48 -16.63 -3.11
CA PRO A 194 -8.90 -16.91 -3.03
C PRO A 194 -9.39 -17.41 -1.67
N GLU A 195 -8.57 -18.09 -0.87
CA GLU A 195 -9.01 -18.68 0.41
C GLU A 195 -9.03 -17.65 1.54
N SER A 196 -7.96 -16.88 1.69
CA SER A 196 -7.84 -15.83 2.72
C SER A 196 -8.55 -14.53 2.33
N GLY A 197 -8.73 -14.31 1.02
CA GLY A 197 -9.17 -13.06 0.44
C GLY A 197 -8.10 -11.96 0.44
N MET A 198 -6.85 -12.27 0.82
CA MET A 198 -5.76 -11.29 0.91
C MET A 198 -5.37 -10.77 -0.48
N LEU A 199 -5.06 -9.48 -0.55
CA LEU A 199 -4.51 -8.85 -1.74
C LEU A 199 -3.00 -8.93 -1.75
N PHE A 200 -2.43 -9.03 -2.95
CA PHE A 200 -1.00 -8.83 -3.19
C PHE A 200 -0.78 -8.14 -4.53
N GLU A 201 0.33 -7.43 -4.65
CA GLU A 201 0.72 -6.71 -5.87
C GLU A 201 1.81 -7.48 -6.61
N VAL A 202 1.71 -7.53 -7.93
CA VAL A 202 2.79 -7.98 -8.83
C VAL A 202 3.10 -6.83 -9.78
N GLN A 203 4.35 -6.38 -9.74
CA GLN A 203 4.86 -5.32 -10.58
C GLN A 203 5.68 -5.92 -11.72
N PHE A 204 5.57 -5.32 -12.90
CA PHE A 204 6.23 -5.78 -14.11
C PHE A 204 7.08 -4.66 -14.68
N HIS A 205 8.39 -4.84 -14.64
CA HIS A 205 9.38 -3.81 -14.96
C HIS A 205 10.45 -4.31 -15.94
N THR A 206 11.01 -3.43 -16.74
CA THR A 206 12.39 -3.57 -17.24
C THR A 206 13.36 -3.10 -16.16
N GLN A 207 14.65 -3.47 -16.27
CA GLN A 207 15.67 -2.98 -15.33
C GLN A 207 15.69 -1.44 -15.26
N GLU A 208 15.69 -0.76 -16.41
CA GLU A 208 15.68 0.70 -16.48
C GLU A 208 14.47 1.33 -15.77
N SER A 209 13.28 0.75 -15.96
CA SER A 209 12.06 1.24 -15.30
C SER A 209 12.04 0.98 -13.78
N LEU A 210 12.65 -0.11 -13.30
CA LEU A 210 12.79 -0.38 -11.87
C LEU A 210 13.80 0.57 -11.23
N ASP A 211 14.96 0.76 -11.86
CA ASP A 211 16.00 1.67 -11.37
C ASP A 211 15.46 3.11 -11.26
N ALA A 212 14.68 3.55 -12.24
CA ALA A 212 14.01 4.85 -12.21
C ALA A 212 12.99 4.97 -11.07
N LYS A 213 12.20 3.91 -10.82
CA LYS A 213 11.26 3.85 -9.69
C LYS A 213 12.01 3.94 -8.36
N GLU A 214 13.09 3.20 -8.18
CA GLU A 214 13.90 3.20 -6.97
C GLU A 214 14.57 4.57 -6.75
N LEU A 215 15.15 5.14 -7.80
CA LEU A 215 15.78 6.46 -7.77
C LEU A 215 14.80 7.58 -7.38
N THR A 216 13.56 7.50 -7.88
CA THR A 216 12.54 8.53 -7.63
C THR A 216 11.66 8.24 -6.42
N HIS A 217 11.93 7.18 -5.68
CA HIS A 217 11.02 6.69 -4.65
C HIS A 217 10.74 7.73 -3.53
N SER A 218 11.77 8.37 -2.99
CA SER A 218 11.59 9.42 -1.97
C SER A 218 10.85 10.65 -2.50
N ALA A 219 10.97 10.96 -3.79
CA ALA A 219 10.21 12.04 -4.41
C ALA A 219 8.72 11.70 -4.47
N TYR A 220 8.39 10.46 -4.84
CA TYR A 220 7.04 9.93 -4.82
C TYR A 220 6.39 10.01 -3.43
N GLU A 221 7.10 9.59 -2.37
CA GLU A 221 6.57 9.66 -1.00
C GLU A 221 6.25 11.10 -0.59
N ARG A 222 7.17 12.04 -0.84
CA ARG A 222 6.97 13.46 -0.54
C ARG A 222 5.83 14.07 -1.33
N ILE A 223 5.65 13.70 -2.61
CA ILE A 223 4.52 14.18 -3.42
C ILE A 223 3.16 13.80 -2.81
N ARG A 224 3.09 12.65 -2.13
CA ARG A 224 1.84 12.14 -1.53
C ARG A 224 1.60 12.63 -0.11
N ASP A 225 2.61 13.12 0.58
CA ASP A 225 2.43 13.74 1.89
C ASP A 225 1.66 15.06 1.76
N THR A 226 0.50 15.14 2.41
CA THR A 226 -0.37 16.32 2.43
C THR A 226 0.28 17.54 3.08
N LYS A 227 1.39 17.35 3.79
CA LYS A 227 2.20 18.42 4.41
C LYS A 227 3.24 19.01 3.46
N THR A 228 3.50 18.39 2.31
CA THR A 228 4.52 18.87 1.37
C THR A 228 4.08 20.16 0.68
N PRO A 229 4.91 21.22 0.68
CA PRO A 229 4.57 22.50 0.04
C PRO A 229 4.31 22.35 -1.47
N PRO A 230 3.31 23.05 -2.06
CA PRO A 230 2.96 22.89 -3.47
C PRO A 230 4.08 23.19 -4.47
N ASP A 231 4.98 24.13 -4.15
CA ASP A 231 6.13 24.44 -5.00
C ASP A 231 7.17 23.30 -4.98
N GLU A 232 7.30 22.61 -3.86
CA GLU A 232 8.13 21.43 -3.73
C GLU A 232 7.53 20.25 -4.48
N VAL A 233 6.22 19.99 -4.34
CA VAL A 233 5.50 18.97 -5.12
C VAL A 233 5.74 19.16 -6.62
N ARG A 234 5.68 20.40 -7.12
CA ARG A 234 5.96 20.69 -8.53
C ARG A 234 7.37 20.28 -8.94
N ARG A 235 8.40 20.67 -8.16
CA ARG A 235 9.80 20.30 -8.43
C ARG A 235 10.03 18.79 -8.40
N LEU A 236 9.40 18.10 -7.45
CA LEU A 236 9.52 16.64 -7.33
C LEU A 236 8.87 15.93 -8.52
N LYS A 237 7.70 16.42 -9.00
CA LYS A 237 7.07 15.89 -10.22
C LYS A 237 7.92 16.14 -11.46
N GLU A 238 8.52 17.33 -11.59
CA GLU A 238 9.46 17.63 -12.68
C GLU A 238 10.65 16.67 -12.64
N TYR A 239 11.22 16.42 -11.46
CA TYR A 239 12.29 15.43 -11.29
C TYR A 239 11.88 14.02 -11.73
N GLN A 240 10.68 13.55 -11.35
CA GLN A 240 10.18 12.24 -11.80
C GLN A 240 10.03 12.17 -13.33
N ARG A 241 9.54 13.26 -13.95
CA ARG A 241 9.46 13.35 -15.41
C ARG A 241 10.80 13.30 -16.09
N ASP A 242 11.78 14.03 -15.56
CA ASP A 242 13.12 14.08 -16.13
C ASP A 242 13.78 12.70 -16.08
N VAL A 243 13.60 11.96 -14.99
CA VAL A 243 14.08 10.57 -14.88
C VAL A 243 13.33 9.65 -15.85
N CYS A 244 12.00 9.77 -15.96
CA CYS A 244 11.20 8.88 -16.80
C CYS A 244 11.30 9.15 -18.30
N ALA A 245 11.67 10.36 -18.71
CA ALA A 245 11.75 10.77 -20.11
C ALA A 245 12.81 9.98 -20.92
N GLY A 246 13.83 9.45 -20.24
CA GLY A 246 14.90 8.65 -20.87
C GLY A 246 14.57 7.17 -21.05
N ILE A 247 13.52 6.68 -20.40
CA ILE A 247 13.24 5.24 -20.32
C ILE A 247 12.72 4.71 -21.65
N THR A 248 13.32 3.61 -22.11
CA THR A 248 12.88 2.93 -23.32
C THR A 248 11.56 2.21 -23.07
N ILE A 249 10.54 2.48 -23.91
CA ILE A 249 9.26 1.78 -23.86
C ILE A 249 9.41 0.44 -24.59
N PRO A 250 9.21 -0.70 -23.92
CA PRO A 250 9.34 -2.01 -24.54
C PRO A 250 8.33 -2.22 -25.68
N PRO A 251 8.68 -2.97 -26.73
CA PRO A 251 7.76 -3.27 -27.83
C PRO A 251 6.44 -3.88 -27.34
N GLY A 252 5.31 -3.28 -27.73
CA GLY A 252 3.97 -3.71 -27.35
C GLY A 252 3.55 -3.38 -25.90
N ALA A 253 4.40 -2.72 -25.11
CA ALA A 253 4.11 -2.49 -23.70
C ALA A 253 2.89 -1.58 -23.49
N THR A 254 2.69 -0.58 -24.36
CA THR A 254 1.51 0.31 -24.33
C THR A 254 0.23 -0.35 -24.83
N GLU A 255 0.34 -1.49 -25.51
CA GLU A 255 -0.80 -2.23 -26.05
C GLU A 255 -1.41 -3.20 -25.04
N ILE A 256 -0.71 -3.47 -23.92
CA ILE A 256 -1.23 -4.30 -22.84
C ILE A 256 -2.38 -3.53 -22.16
N PRO A 257 -3.62 -4.03 -22.21
CA PRO A 257 -4.75 -3.27 -21.69
C PRO A 257 -4.73 -3.23 -20.16
N ASP A 258 -5.27 -2.15 -19.61
CA ASP A 258 -5.71 -2.14 -18.22
C ASP A 258 -6.74 -3.26 -17.98
N TYR A 259 -6.80 -3.72 -16.74
CA TYR A 259 -7.85 -4.63 -16.29
C TYR A 259 -8.49 -4.02 -15.04
N ASN A 260 -9.81 -4.05 -14.96
CA ASN A 260 -10.51 -3.69 -13.74
C ASN A 260 -11.67 -4.65 -13.58
N HIS A 261 -11.60 -5.49 -12.55
CA HIS A 261 -12.73 -6.31 -12.18
C HIS A 261 -13.79 -5.41 -11.57
N LEU A 262 -14.75 -4.96 -12.39
CA LEU A 262 -15.98 -4.35 -11.89
C LEU A 262 -16.59 -5.35 -10.91
N GLN A 263 -16.49 -5.07 -9.61
CA GLN A 263 -17.20 -5.84 -8.60
C GLN A 263 -18.69 -5.61 -8.87
N GLY A 264 -19.31 -6.54 -9.60
CA GLY A 264 -20.75 -6.61 -9.72
C GLY A 264 -21.33 -6.85 -8.34
N THR A 265 -22.09 -5.86 -7.86
CA THR A 265 -23.25 -5.92 -6.95
C THR A 265 -23.31 -7.03 -5.90
#